data_AF-A0A8J7I426-F1
#
_entry.id   AF-A0A8J7I426-F1
#
_cell.length_a   1.000
_cell.length_b   1.000
_cell.length_c   1.000
_cell.angle_alpha   90.00
_cell.angle_beta   90.00
_cell.angle_gamma   90.00
#
_symmetry.space_group_name_H-M   'P 1'
#
loop_
_entity.id
_entity.type
_entity.pdbx_description
1 polymer ?
#
loop_
_entity_poly.entity_id
_entity_poly.type
_entity_poly.pdbx_seq_one_letter_code
_entity_poly.pdbx_strand_id
1 'polypeptide(L)'
;MRTHARSQMGTRAYSLTRFYRGSKVTVIGAISINKVVALMTMNGSMDGIAFELFIEKFLVPNFWSGAVVVMDNLSAHKLDSIVPMIEAVDAKVICLSSYSPDFNPIELWWSQLKSFLRRFAPTTTEMVDKLISVALDLINPKHLRNWFASCCYCTS
;
A
#
# COMPACT_ATOMS: atom_id res chain seq x y z
N MET A 1 -10.56 -16.65 1.79
CA MET A 1 -11.30 -17.86 1.35
C MET A 1 -12.69 -17.42 0.92
N ARG A 2 -13.24 -17.94 -0.19
CA ARG A 2 -14.65 -17.65 -0.52
C ARG A 2 -15.52 -18.37 0.51
N THR A 3 -16.36 -17.62 1.22
CA THR A 3 -17.26 -18.17 2.25
C THR A 3 -18.55 -18.75 1.67
N HIS A 4 -18.88 -18.38 0.42
CA HIS A 4 -20.09 -18.79 -0.26
C HIS A 4 -19.78 -19.16 -1.72
N ALA A 5 -20.45 -20.18 -2.23
CA ALA A 5 -20.44 -20.60 -3.63
C ALA A 5 -21.84 -21.10 -4.03
N ARG A 6 -22.16 -21.07 -5.33
CA ARG A 6 -23.44 -21.55 -5.85
C ARG A 6 -23.19 -22.68 -6.86
N SER A 7 -24.05 -23.69 -6.82
CA SER A 7 -24.10 -24.82 -7.75
C SER A 7 -25.56 -25.18 -8.01
N GLN A 8 -25.83 -25.99 -9.02
CA GLN A 8 -27.17 -26.53 -9.24
C GLN A 8 -27.60 -27.41 -8.06
N MET A 9 -28.90 -27.49 -7.81
CA MET A 9 -29.44 -28.33 -6.73
C MET A 9 -28.96 -29.78 -6.88
N GLY A 10 -28.43 -30.36 -5.79
CA GLY A 10 -27.85 -31.71 -5.78
C GLY A 10 -26.41 -31.82 -6.28
N THR A 11 -25.79 -30.72 -6.74
CA THR A 11 -24.39 -30.72 -7.21
C THR A 11 -23.46 -30.00 -6.24
N ARG A 12 -22.21 -30.44 -6.16
CA ARG A 12 -21.20 -29.84 -5.28
C ARG A 12 -20.64 -28.56 -5.90
N ALA A 13 -20.55 -27.48 -5.11
CA ALA A 13 -19.80 -26.30 -5.49
C ALA A 13 -18.30 -26.53 -5.22
N TYR A 14 -17.48 -26.44 -6.26
CA TYR A 14 -16.03 -26.59 -6.15
C TYR A 14 -15.35 -25.23 -6.04
N SER A 15 -14.33 -25.16 -5.19
CA SER A 15 -13.41 -24.02 -5.12
C SER A 15 -11.98 -24.56 -5.20
N LEU A 16 -11.22 -24.09 -6.19
CA LEU A 16 -9.79 -24.37 -6.28
C LEU A 16 -9.05 -23.46 -5.31
N THR A 17 -8.44 -24.06 -4.28
CA THR A 17 -7.53 -23.37 -3.36
C THR A 17 -6.16 -24.01 -3.47
N ARG A 18 -5.12 -23.18 -3.63
CA ARG A 18 -3.75 -23.68 -3.66
C ARG A 18 -3.30 -24.10 -2.26
N PHE A 19 -2.70 -25.27 -2.18
CA PHE A 19 -2.14 -25.84 -0.95
C PHE A 19 -0.77 -25.24 -0.60
N TYR A 20 0.02 -24.82 -1.60
CA TYR A 20 1.38 -24.30 -1.40
C TYR A 20 1.39 -22.78 -1.14
N ARG A 21 2.22 -22.35 -0.18
CA ARG A 21 2.50 -20.93 0.06
C ARG A 21 3.41 -20.42 -1.06
N GLY A 22 2.87 -19.56 -1.94
CA GLY A 22 3.67 -18.88 -2.95
C GLY A 22 4.72 -17.93 -2.34
N SER A 23 5.61 -17.40 -3.18
CA SER A 23 6.60 -16.40 -2.78
C SER A 23 5.93 -15.17 -2.18
N LYS A 24 6.52 -14.63 -1.11
CA LYS A 24 6.06 -13.38 -0.48
C LYS A 24 6.55 -12.19 -1.32
N VAL A 25 5.60 -11.35 -1.74
CA VAL A 25 5.87 -10.04 -2.33
C VAL A 25 5.54 -8.97 -1.30
N THR A 26 6.49 -8.09 -1.02
CA THR A 26 6.28 -6.89 -0.21
C THR A 26 6.13 -5.69 -1.13
N VAL A 27 5.16 -4.84 -0.81
CA VAL A 27 4.88 -3.61 -1.54
C VAL A 27 5.01 -2.46 -0.56
N ILE A 28 5.89 -1.51 -0.86
CA ILE A 28 6.04 -0.25 -0.14
C ILE A 28 5.38 0.83 -0.99
N GLY A 29 4.63 1.73 -0.38
CA GLY A 29 3.98 2.79 -1.13
C GLY A 29 3.64 3.99 -0.28
N ALA A 30 3.37 5.09 -0.97
CA ALA A 30 2.89 6.34 -0.39
C ALA A 30 1.73 6.87 -1.23
N ILE A 31 0.70 7.37 -0.56
CA ILE A 31 -0.45 7.99 -1.21
C ILE A 31 -0.64 9.41 -0.72
N SER A 32 -1.23 10.23 -1.58
CA SER A 32 -1.72 11.56 -1.28
C SER A 32 -3.22 11.63 -1.53
N ILE A 33 -3.83 12.74 -1.14
CA ILE A 33 -5.24 13.05 -1.42
C ILE A 33 -5.61 12.99 -2.91
N ASN A 34 -4.64 13.18 -3.82
CA ASN A 34 -4.88 13.28 -5.26
C ASN A 34 -4.34 12.09 -6.07
N LYS A 35 -3.28 11.43 -5.60
CA LYS A 35 -2.61 10.35 -6.35
C LYS A 35 -1.86 9.37 -5.44
N VAL A 36 -1.56 8.18 -5.96
CA VAL A 36 -0.45 7.36 -5.44
C VAL A 36 0.84 8.08 -5.82
N VAL A 37 1.67 8.39 -4.83
CA VAL A 37 2.88 9.20 -4.99
C VAL A 37 4.04 8.33 -5.44
N ALA A 38 4.20 7.17 -4.80
CA ALA A 38 5.28 6.23 -5.09
C ALA A 38 4.86 4.81 -4.70
N LEU A 39 5.41 3.83 -5.40
CA LEU A 39 5.24 2.41 -5.08
C LEU A 39 6.50 1.62 -5.51
N MET A 40 6.94 0.70 -4.66
CA MET A 40 8.05 -0.20 -4.92
C MET A 40 7.66 -1.62 -4.50
N THR A 41 7.93 -2.60 -5.36
CA THR A 41 7.74 -4.03 -5.05
C THR A 41 9.09 -4.69 -4.78
N MET A 42 9.11 -5.65 -3.87
CA MET A 42 10.29 -6.46 -3.57
C MET A 42 9.88 -7.88 -3.18
N ASN A 43 10.81 -8.81 -3.35
CA ASN A 43 10.67 -10.17 -2.86
C ASN A 43 11.11 -10.26 -1.39
N GLY A 44 10.38 -11.03 -0.58
CA GLY A 44 10.72 -11.24 0.83
C GLY A 44 10.13 -10.17 1.74
N SER A 45 10.84 -9.84 2.83
CA SER A 45 10.41 -8.88 3.85
C SER A 45 11.19 -7.58 3.71
N MET A 46 10.52 -6.45 3.95
CA MET A 46 11.17 -5.14 4.06
C MET A 46 11.95 -5.01 5.36
N ASP A 47 13.13 -4.41 5.29
CA ASP A 47 13.91 -3.91 6.42
C ASP A 47 14.09 -2.38 6.32
N GLY A 48 14.85 -1.80 7.25
CA GLY A 48 15.13 -0.36 7.25
C GLY A 48 15.86 0.10 5.97
N ILE A 49 16.85 -0.65 5.50
CA ILE A 49 17.66 -0.27 4.34
C ILE A 49 16.79 -0.21 3.07
N ALA A 50 15.90 -1.19 2.91
CA ALA A 50 14.98 -1.20 1.78
C ALA A 50 13.95 -0.06 1.86
N PHE A 51 13.56 0.35 3.07
CA PHE A 51 12.71 1.52 3.27
C PHE A 51 13.45 2.84 2.99
N GLU A 52 14.70 2.97 3.43
CA GLU A 52 15.57 4.11 3.12
C GLU A 52 15.75 4.28 1.60
N LEU A 53 16.00 3.18 0.88
CA LEU A 53 16.06 3.18 -0.58
C LEU A 53 14.72 3.62 -1.21
N PHE A 54 13.59 3.17 -0.65
CA PHE A 54 12.27 3.63 -1.11
C PHE A 54 12.12 5.15 -0.94
N ILE A 55 12.51 5.70 0.21
CA ILE A 55 12.46 7.14 0.46
C ILE A 55 13.32 7.88 -0.55
N GLU A 56 14.59 7.51 -0.68
CA GLU A 56 15.58 8.20 -1.52
C GLU A 56 15.22 8.14 -3.01
N LYS A 57 14.90 6.94 -3.53
CA LYS A 57 14.79 6.71 -4.98
C LYS A 57 13.38 6.86 -5.52
N PHE A 58 12.36 6.64 -4.70
CA PHE A 58 10.97 6.60 -5.17
C PHE A 58 10.13 7.72 -4.58
N LEU A 59 10.30 8.05 -3.30
CA LEU A 59 9.42 9.01 -2.64
C LEU A 59 9.87 10.47 -2.78
N VAL A 60 11.10 10.78 -2.34
CA VAL A 60 11.67 12.14 -2.34
C VAL A 60 11.61 12.82 -3.72
N PRO A 61 11.91 12.13 -4.85
CA PRO A 61 11.80 12.75 -6.17
C PRO A 61 10.38 13.22 -6.55
N ASN A 62 9.35 12.75 -5.85
CA ASN A 62 7.94 13.06 -6.11
C ASN A 62 7.34 14.07 -5.12
N PHE A 63 8.14 14.63 -4.20
CA PHE A 63 7.69 15.62 -3.23
C PHE A 63 7.50 17.02 -3.81
N TRP A 64 6.72 17.79 -3.06
CA TRP A 64 6.49 19.21 -3.26
C TRP A 64 6.79 19.94 -1.95
N SER A 65 7.15 21.22 -2.03
CA SER A 65 7.40 22.05 -0.84
C SER A 65 6.18 22.05 0.07
N GLY A 66 6.42 21.85 1.37
CA GLY A 66 5.40 21.76 2.40
C GLY A 66 4.66 20.41 2.48
N ALA A 67 5.09 19.38 1.73
CA ALA A 67 4.52 18.04 1.87
C ALA A 67 4.69 17.50 3.31
N VAL A 68 3.70 16.73 3.78
CA VAL A 68 3.75 16.09 5.10
C VAL A 68 3.65 14.59 4.91
N VAL A 69 4.69 13.88 5.32
CA VAL A 69 4.76 12.42 5.30
C VAL A 69 4.25 11.89 6.62
N VAL A 70 3.14 11.16 6.57
CA VAL A 70 2.60 10.45 7.73
C VAL A 70 3.03 8.99 7.65
N MET A 71 3.71 8.51 8.69
CA MET A 71 4.19 7.12 8.77
C MET A 71 3.64 6.44 10.02
N ASP A 72 3.41 5.13 9.96
CA ASP A 72 3.11 4.35 11.16
C ASP A 72 4.37 4.10 12.01
N ASN A 73 4.19 3.53 13.20
CA ASN A 73 5.27 3.30 14.17
C ASN A 73 6.06 1.99 13.90
N LEU A 74 6.41 1.71 12.64
CA LEU A 74 7.24 0.57 12.27
C LEU A 74 8.72 0.83 12.58
N SER A 75 9.46 -0.19 13.02
CA SER A 75 10.90 -0.06 13.32
C SER A 75 11.73 0.35 12.09
N ALA A 76 11.34 -0.09 10.90
CA ALA A 76 12.00 0.29 9.63
C ALA A 76 11.93 1.79 9.34
N HIS A 77 10.95 2.51 9.90
CA HIS A 77 10.80 3.96 9.71
C HIS A 77 11.71 4.79 10.61
N LYS A 78 12.41 4.15 11.56
CA LYS A 78 13.19 4.82 12.61
C LYS A 78 14.69 4.88 12.32
N LEU A 79 15.10 4.61 11.09
CA LEU A 79 16.49 4.88 10.70
C LEU A 79 16.76 6.38 10.79
N ASP A 80 17.89 6.74 11.38
CA ASP A 80 18.27 8.14 11.63
C ASP A 80 18.38 8.97 10.34
N SER A 81 18.55 8.31 9.18
CA SER A 81 18.61 8.95 7.86
C SER A 81 17.25 9.35 7.28
N ILE A 82 16.13 8.76 7.74
CA ILE A 82 14.81 8.94 7.11
C ILE A 82 14.31 10.38 7.24
N VAL A 83 14.33 10.94 8.45
CA VAL A 83 13.83 12.30 8.70
C VAL A 83 14.68 13.34 7.96
N PRO A 84 16.03 13.33 8.05
CA PRO A 84 16.88 14.26 7.29
C PRO A 84 16.66 14.21 5.78
N MET A 85 16.48 13.02 5.18
CA MET A 85 16.23 12.90 3.74
C MET A 85 14.92 13.57 3.31
N ILE A 86 13.88 13.48 4.14
CA ILE A 86 12.57 14.08 3.86
C ILE A 86 12.64 15.60 4.08
N GLU A 87 13.24 16.05 5.17
CA GLU A 87 13.31 17.47 5.51
C GLU A 87 14.25 18.26 4.59
N ALA A 88 15.24 17.60 3.97
CA ALA A 88 16.14 18.21 2.99
C ALA A 88 15.42 18.80 1.76
N VAL A 89 14.18 18.38 1.48
CA VAL A 89 13.36 18.88 0.37
C VAL A 89 12.14 19.68 0.84
N ASP A 90 12.24 20.30 2.03
CA ASP A 90 11.19 21.16 2.61
C ASP A 90 9.85 20.42 2.86
N ALA A 91 9.95 19.12 3.17
CA ALA A 91 8.83 18.31 3.64
C ALA A 91 8.95 18.03 5.15
N LYS A 92 7.86 17.61 5.78
CA LYS A 92 7.80 17.31 7.21
C LYS A 92 7.43 15.86 7.45
N VAL A 93 7.86 15.31 8.58
CA VAL A 93 7.51 13.95 9.01
C VAL A 93 6.60 13.98 10.23
N ILE A 94 5.55 13.16 10.20
CA ILE A 94 4.69 12.88 11.36
C ILE A 94 4.60 11.36 11.54
N CYS A 95 5.00 10.88 12.71
CA CYS A 95 4.84 9.48 13.07
C CYS A 95 3.54 9.30 13.88
N LEU A 96 2.68 8.38 13.45
CA LEU A 96 1.48 8.01 14.20
C LEU A 96 1.85 7.25 15.48
N SER A 97 1.00 7.37 16.49
CA SER A 97 1.07 6.53 17.69
C SER A 97 0.90 5.05 17.34
N SER A 98 1.44 4.18 18.21
CA SER A 98 1.23 2.74 18.09
C SER A 98 -0.26 2.38 18.00
N TYR A 99 -0.59 1.35 17.23
CA TYR A 99 -1.95 0.83 17.09
C TYR A 99 -2.99 1.87 16.65
N SER A 100 -2.58 2.85 15.84
CA SER A 100 -3.45 3.90 15.32
C SER A 100 -3.70 3.81 13.81
N PRO A 101 -4.06 2.63 13.26
CA PRO A 101 -4.26 2.45 11.82
C PRO A 101 -5.46 3.24 11.28
N ASP A 102 -6.42 3.61 12.14
CA ASP A 102 -7.60 4.40 11.76
C ASP A 102 -7.24 5.80 11.27
N PHE A 103 -6.05 6.31 11.64
CA PHE A 103 -5.50 7.57 11.13
C PHE A 103 -4.55 7.36 9.94
N ASN A 104 -4.47 6.17 9.34
CA ASN A 104 -3.60 5.91 8.21
C ASN A 104 -4.40 5.59 6.93
N PRO A 105 -4.62 6.56 6.04
CA PRO A 105 -5.44 6.38 4.83
C PRO A 105 -4.92 5.28 3.89
N ILE A 106 -3.62 5.00 3.91
CA ILE A 106 -3.01 4.00 3.03
C ILE A 106 -3.51 2.59 3.33
N GLU A 107 -3.96 2.30 4.55
CA GLU A 107 -4.52 1.00 4.92
C GLU A 107 -5.83 0.70 4.17
N LEU A 108 -6.65 1.72 3.92
CA LEU A 108 -7.87 1.60 3.14
C LEU A 108 -7.56 1.28 1.67
N TRP A 109 -6.53 1.95 1.12
CA TRP A 109 -6.03 1.64 -0.22
C TRP A 109 -5.44 0.23 -0.31
N TRP A 110 -4.65 -0.19 0.68
CA TRP A 110 -4.11 -1.54 0.75
C TRP A 110 -5.20 -2.60 0.82
N SER A 111 -6.27 -2.36 1.57
CA SER A 111 -7.43 -3.24 1.59
C SER A 111 -8.05 -3.41 0.20
N GLN A 112 -8.24 -2.30 -0.53
CA GLN A 112 -8.78 -2.33 -1.89
C GLN A 112 -7.84 -3.05 -2.87
N LEU A 113 -6.54 -2.72 -2.85
CA LEU A 113 -5.55 -3.35 -3.72
C LEU A 113 -5.48 -4.86 -3.47
N LYS A 114 -5.41 -5.29 -2.21
CA LYS A 114 -5.41 -6.72 -1.84
C LYS A 114 -6.70 -7.40 -2.30
N SER A 115 -7.85 -6.73 -2.18
CA SER A 115 -9.13 -7.24 -2.69
C SER A 115 -9.10 -7.43 -4.21
N PHE A 116 -8.59 -6.45 -4.95
CA PHE A 116 -8.40 -6.52 -6.39
C PHE A 116 -7.49 -7.70 -6.78
N LEU A 117 -6.30 -7.80 -6.20
CA LEU A 117 -5.35 -8.89 -6.48
C LEU A 117 -5.95 -10.28 -6.20
N ARG A 118 -6.68 -10.44 -5.09
CA ARG A 118 -7.34 -11.71 -4.73
C ARG A 118 -8.37 -12.18 -5.76
N ARG A 119 -8.95 -11.29 -6.56
CA ARG A 119 -9.90 -11.67 -7.62
C ARG A 119 -9.24 -12.43 -8.77
N PHE A 120 -7.96 -12.12 -9.05
CA PHE A 120 -7.20 -12.74 -10.12
C PHE A 120 -6.35 -13.92 -9.66
N ALA A 121 -6.19 -14.09 -8.34
CA ALA A 121 -5.42 -15.16 -7.72
C ALA A 121 -4.02 -15.33 -8.35
N PRO A 122 -3.18 -14.28 -8.37
CA PRO A 122 -1.91 -14.29 -9.07
C PRO A 122 -0.97 -15.37 -8.55
N THR A 123 -0.19 -15.92 -9.47
CA THR A 123 0.58 -17.15 -9.24
C THR A 123 2.08 -16.94 -9.29
N THR A 124 2.52 -15.79 -9.82
CA THR A 124 3.92 -15.38 -9.93
C THR A 124 4.06 -13.92 -9.52
N THR A 125 5.28 -13.52 -9.19
CA THR A 125 5.69 -12.15 -8.88
C THR A 125 5.36 -11.19 -10.02
N GLU A 126 5.63 -11.59 -11.26
CA GLU A 126 5.40 -10.77 -12.45
C GLU A 126 3.90 -10.52 -12.67
N MET A 127 3.06 -11.50 -12.32
CA MET A 127 1.61 -11.33 -12.39
C MET A 127 1.13 -10.35 -11.30
N VAL A 128 1.74 -10.36 -10.11
CA VAL A 128 1.45 -9.36 -9.08
C VAL A 128 1.83 -7.97 -9.56
N ASP A 129 3.03 -7.78 -10.12
CA ASP A 129 3.48 -6.47 -10.63
C ASP A 129 2.56 -5.94 -11.73
N LYS A 130 2.20 -6.79 -12.70
CA LYS A 130 1.25 -6.42 -13.77
C LYS A 130 -0.11 -6.00 -13.21
N LEU A 131 -0.65 -6.76 -12.26
CA LEU A 131 -1.94 -6.42 -11.65
C LEU A 131 -1.87 -5.14 -10.80
N ILE A 132 -0.74 -4.88 -10.13
CA ILE A 132 -0.53 -3.61 -9.43
C ILE A 132 -0.53 -2.46 -10.43
N SER A 133 0.16 -2.59 -11.57
CA SER A 133 0.13 -1.58 -12.65
C SER A 133 -1.30 -1.29 -13.11
N VAL A 134 -2.09 -2.33 -13.39
CA VAL A 134 -3.51 -2.15 -13.78
C VAL A 134 -4.32 -1.50 -12.66
N ALA A 135 -4.07 -1.86 -11.39
CA ALA A 135 -4.76 -1.25 -10.26
C ALA A 135 -4.43 0.24 -10.11
N LEU A 136 -3.20 0.66 -10.43
CA LEU A 136 -2.80 2.06 -10.46
C LEU A 136 -3.50 2.82 -11.59
N ASP A 137 -3.61 2.24 -12.78
CA ASP A 137 -4.33 2.84 -13.92
C ASP A 137 -5.84 3.03 -13.65
N LEU A 138 -6.40 2.17 -12.79
CA LEU A 138 -7.81 2.20 -12.40
C LEU A 138 -8.10 3.09 -11.18
N ILE A 139 -7.10 3.83 -10.66
CA ILE A 139 -7.29 4.62 -9.46
C ILE A 139 -8.26 5.79 -9.69
N ASN A 140 -9.18 5.96 -8.74
CA ASN A 140 -10.12 7.07 -8.78
C ASN A 140 -9.74 8.10 -7.71
N PRO A 141 -9.38 9.35 -8.09
CA PRO A 141 -9.02 10.41 -7.15
C PRO A 141 -10.08 10.68 -6.09
N LYS A 142 -11.37 10.47 -6.40
CA LYS A 142 -12.46 10.61 -5.43
C LYS A 142 -12.34 9.60 -4.28
N HIS A 143 -11.86 8.39 -4.55
CA HIS A 143 -11.65 7.39 -3.50
C HIS A 143 -10.53 7.81 -2.55
N LEU A 144 -9.43 8.35 -3.08
CA LEU A 144 -8.32 8.86 -2.26
C LEU A 144 -8.82 9.95 -1.30
N ARG A 145 -9.57 10.94 -1.80
CA ARG A 145 -10.18 11.97 -0.94
C ARG A 145 -11.07 11.38 0.15
N ASN A 146 -11.96 10.46 -0.22
CA ASN A 146 -12.87 9.83 0.74
C ASN A 146 -12.11 9.06 1.84
N TRP A 147 -11.01 8.37 1.52
CA TRP A 147 -10.19 7.67 2.50
C TRP A 147 -9.50 8.62 3.47
N PHE A 148 -8.89 9.70 2.96
CA PHE A 148 -8.31 10.74 3.81
C PHE A 148 -9.39 11.36 4.71
N ALA A 149 -10.56 11.69 4.18
CA ALA A 149 -11.67 12.22 4.97
C ALA A 149 -12.13 11.23 6.08
N SER A 150 -12.21 9.93 5.77
CA SER A 150 -12.58 8.92 6.77
C SER A 150 -11.55 8.74 7.88
N CYS A 151 -10.29 9.10 7.64
CA CYS A 151 -9.21 9.08 8.62
C CYS A 151 -9.02 10.44 9.33
N CYS A 152 -10.05 11.29 9.34
CA CYS A 152 -10.07 12.60 10.00
C CYS A 152 -9.15 13.67 9.38
N TYR A 153 -8.70 13.50 8.12
CA TYR A 153 -7.97 14.55 7.42
C TYR A 153 -8.92 15.55 6.76
N CYS A 154 -8.55 16.82 6.77
CA CYS A 154 -9.26 17.86 6.02
C CYS A 154 -9.02 17.66 4.51
N THR A 155 -10.10 17.54 3.74
CA THR A 155 -10.05 17.26 2.29
C THR A 155 -10.89 18.23 1.45
N SER A 156 -11.49 19.22 2.12
CA SER A 156 -12.27 20.32 1.53
C SER A 156 -11.37 21.37 0.89
#